data_AF-A0A3P1B6J3-F1
#
_entry.id   AF-A0A3P1B6J3-F1
#
_cell.length_a   1.000
_cell.length_b   1.000
_cell.length_c   1.000
_cell.angle_alpha   90.00
_cell.angle_beta   90.00
_cell.angle_gamma   90.00
#
_symmetry.space_group_name_H-M   'P 1'
#
loop_
_entity.id
_entity.type
_entity.pdbx_description
1 polymer ?
#
loop_
_entity_poly.entity_id
_entity_poly.type
_entity_poly.pdbx_seq_one_letter_code
_entity_poly.pdbx_strand_id
1 'polypeptide(L)' 'MGVIYILICISIFVAAVFMILFIKSVKSGQFDDQYTPSVRMLFDDEIKEKKERKTKKQSN' A
#
# COMPACT_ATOMS: atom_id res chain seq x y z
N MET A 1 -45.25 7.27 12.91
CA MET A 1 -44.13 7.72 13.76
C MET A 1 -43.09 6.64 14.08
N GLY A 2 -43.41 5.34 14.04
CA GLY A 2 -42.41 4.27 14.28
C GLY A 2 -41.36 4.08 13.17
N VAL A 3 -41.74 4.35 11.91
CA VAL A 3 -40.88 4.12 10.73
C VAL A 3 -39.58 4.93 10.78
N ILE A 4 -39.60 6.12 11.39
CA ILE A 4 -38.42 6.98 11.50
C ILE A 4 -37.30 6.31 12.32
N TYR A 5 -37.66 5.58 13.38
CA TYR A 5 -36.68 4.89 14.24
C TYR A 5 -36.02 3.74 13.50
N ILE A 6 -36.78 2.99 12.69
CA ILE A 6 -36.26 1.91 11.85
C ILE A 6 -35.31 2.49 10.79
N LEU A 7 -35.68 3.60 10.16
CA LEU A 7 -34.83 4.27 9.15
C LEU A 7 -33.51 4.74 9.73
N ILE A 8 -33.52 5.31 10.94
CA ILE A 8 -32.31 5.77 11.64
C ILE A 8 -31.38 4.59 11.92
N CYS A 9 -31.89 3.47 12.44
CA CYS A 9 -31.09 2.28 12.71
C CYS A 9 -30.45 1.72 11.43
N ILE A 10 -31.22 1.62 10.34
CA ILE A 10 -30.70 1.13 9.05
C ILE A 10 -29.64 2.07 8.48
N SER A 11 -29.86 3.39 8.56
CA SER A 11 -28.90 4.39 8.08
C SER A 11 -27.55 4.29 8.80
N ILE A 12 -27.58 4.21 10.14
CA ILE A 12 -26.37 4.08 10.96
C ILE A 12 -25.68 2.74 10.67
N PHE A 13 -26.44 1.65 10.52
CA PHE A 13 -25.89 0.33 10.19
C PHE A 13 -25.15 0.34 8.85
N VAL A 14 -25.77 0.88 7.80
CA VAL A 14 -25.15 1.00 6.47
C VAL A 14 -23.90 1.87 6.54
N ALA A 15 -23.96 3.01 7.25
CA ALA A 15 -22.80 3.89 7.43
C ALA A 15 -21.64 3.18 8.14
N ALA A 16 -21.91 2.40 9.20
CA ALA A 16 -20.90 1.64 9.93
C ALA A 16 -20.26 0.55 9.06
N VAL A 17 -21.06 -0.21 8.31
CA VAL A 17 -20.57 -1.23 7.38
C VAL A 17 -19.68 -0.60 6.31
N PHE A 18 -20.13 0.51 5.71
CA PHE A 18 -19.37 1.21 4.69
C PHE A 18 -18.04 1.74 5.25
N MET A 19 -18.05 2.30 6.46
CA MET A 19 -16.84 2.79 7.13
C MET A 19 -15.83 1.68 7.40
N ILE A 20 -16.28 0.51 7.89
CA ILE A 20 -15.39 -0.64 8.12
C ILE A 20 -14.77 -1.14 6.82
N LEU A 21 -15.57 -1.27 5.75
CA LEU A 21 -15.09 -1.68 4.43
C LEU A 21 -14.09 -0.66 3.86
N PHE A 22 -14.37 0.63 4.00
CA PHE A 22 -13.48 1.70 3.58
C PHE A 22 -12.11 1.60 4.28
N ILE A 23 -12.09 1.47 5.61
CA ILE A 23 -10.84 1.32 6.37
C ILE A 23 -10.08 0.06 5.94
N LYS A 24 -10.77 -1.08 5.77
CA LYS A 24 -10.14 -2.32 5.28
C LYS A 24 -9.54 -2.15 3.89
N SER A 25 -10.23 -1.45 2.99
CA SER A 25 -9.74 -1.17 1.63
C SER A 25 -8.49 -0.31 1.64
N VAL A 26 -8.47 0.78 2.43
CA VAL A 26 -7.31 1.67 2.55
C VAL A 26 -6.12 0.95 3.20
N LYS A 27 -6.38 0.08 4.18
CA LYS A 27 -5.32 -0.70 4.86
C LYS A 27 -4.81 -1.90 4.06
N SER A 28 -5.50 -2.30 2.98
CA SER A 28 -5.16 -3.47 2.14
C SER A 28 -3.84 -3.34 1.35
N GLY A 29 -2.96 -2.41 1.71
CA GLY A 29 -1.58 -2.39 1.22
C GLY A 29 -1.42 -1.89 -0.21
N GLN A 30 -2.40 -1.19 -0.79
CA GLN A 30 -2.22 -0.54 -2.09
C GLN A 30 -1.10 0.52 -2.12
N PHE A 31 -0.56 0.87 -0.96
CA PHE A 31 0.58 1.79 -0.82
C PHE A 31 1.94 1.09 -0.77
N ASP A 32 2.02 -0.22 -1.01
CA ASP A 32 3.31 -0.94 -1.00
C ASP A 32 4.19 -0.58 -2.23
N ASP A 33 3.59 0.06 -3.24
CA ASP A 33 4.25 0.55 -4.45
C ASP A 33 4.59 2.06 -4.39
N GLN A 34 4.81 2.59 -3.18
CA GLN A 34 5.28 3.98 -2.97
C GLN A 34 6.70 4.23 -3.52
N TYR A 35 7.46 3.17 -3.81
CA TYR A 35 8.74 3.25 -4.50
C TYR A 35 8.56 2.90 -5.97
N THR A 36 8.43 3.94 -6.80
CA THR A 36 8.24 3.81 -8.25
C THR A 36 9.30 2.87 -8.86
N PRO A 37 8.91 1.94 -9.75
CA PRO A 37 9.85 1.00 -10.39
C PRO A 37 11.02 1.70 -11.10
N SER A 38 10.81 2.92 -11.60
CA SER A 38 11.85 3.77 -12.20
C SER A 38 12.97 4.13 -11.22
N VAL A 39 12.63 4.37 -9.95
CA VAL A 39 13.58 4.74 -8.89
C VAL A 39 14.33 3.51 -8.39
N ARG A 40 13.63 2.38 -8.25
CA ARG A 40 14.26 1.10 -7.91
C ARG A 40 15.31 0.68 -8.95
N MET A 41 14.96 0.77 -10.24
CA MET A 41 15.86 0.40 -11.33
C MET A 41 17.11 1.31 -11.36
N LEU A 42 16.94 2.63 -11.18
CA LEU A 42 18.04 3.59 -11.19
C LEU A 42 19.06 3.35 -10.07
N PHE A 43 18.61 2.95 -8.88
CA PHE A 43 19.50 2.69 -7.74
C PHE A 43 20.00 1.24 -7.65
N ASP A 44 19.25 0.26 -8.17
CA ASP A 44 19.70 -1.13 -8.25
C ASP A 44 20.88 -1.30 -9.23
N ASP A 45 20.91 -0.50 -10.31
CA ASP A 45 21.99 -0.52 -11.30
C ASP A 45 23.32 -0.03 -10.70
N GLU A 46 23.31 1.03 -9.88
CA GLU A 46 24.52 1.49 -9.18
C GLU A 46 25.05 0.49 -8.15
N ILE A 47 24.15 -0.21 -7.44
CA ILE A 47 24.54 -1.20 -6.43
C ILE A 47 25.17 -2.44 -7.10
N LYS A 48 24.64 -2.87 -8.25
CA LYS A 48 25.20 -3.98 -9.04
C LYS A 48 26.59 -3.65 -9.58
N GLU A 49 26.77 -2.48 -10.19
CA GLU A 49 28.10 -2.06 -10.67
C GLU A 49 29.13 -2.01 -9.53
N LYS A 50 28.75 -1.54 -8.35
CA LYS A 50 29.66 -1.46 -7.20
C LYS A 50 30.06 -2.84 -6.67
N LYS A 51 29.14 -3.82 -6.72
CA LYS A 51 29.42 -5.22 -6.35
C LYS A 51 30.40 -5.86 -7.34
N GLU A 52 30.14 -5.73 -8.64
CA GLU A 52 31.00 -6.30 -9.69
C GLU A 52 32.43 -5.76 -9.64
N ARG A 53 32.60 -4.45 -9.41
CA ARG A 53 33.92 -3.82 -9.25
C ARG A 53 34.67 -4.32 -8.01
N LYS A 54 33.97 -4.60 -6.90
CA LYS A 54 34.59 -5.16 -5.69
C LYS A 54 35.05 -6.60 -5.90
N THR A 55 34.24 -7.43 -6.55
CA THR A 55 34.59 -8.83 -6.82
C THR A 55 35.79 -8.95 -7.78
N LYS A 56 35.88 -8.08 -8.80
CA LYS A 56 37.06 -8.02 -9.69
C LYS A 56 38.34 -7.56 -8.99
N LYS A 57 38.24 -6.66 -8.01
CA LYS A 57 39.41 -6.12 -7.29
C LYS A 57 39.95 -7.05 -6.20
N GLN A 58 39.16 -8.04 -5.77
CA GLN A 58 39.54 -9.04 -4.76
C GLN A 58 40.10 -10.33 -5.37
N SER A 59 40.00 -10.49 -6.70
CA SER A 59 40.44 -11.66 -7.48
C SER A 59 41.78 -11.44 -8.19
N ASN A 60 42.42 -10.28 -8.03
CA ASN A 60 43.76 -9.93 -8.53
C ASN A 60 44.66 -9.59 -7.34
#